data_AF-A0AAW7CUH6-F1
#
_entry.id   AF-A0AAW7CUH6-F1
#
_cell.length_a   1.000
_cell.length_b   1.000
_cell.length_c   1.000
_cell.angle_alpha   90.00
_cell.angle_beta   90.00
_cell.angle_gamma   90.00
#
_symmetry.space_group_name_H-M   'P 1'
#
loop_
_entity.id
_entity.type
_entity.pdbx_description
1 polymer ?
#
loop_
_entity_poly.entity_id
_entity_poly.type
_entity_poly.pdbx_seq_one_letter_code
_entity_poly.pdbx_strand_id
1 'polypeptide(L)'
;MKESEVPQDKSSLQDNDIQELCYAVNDQGEYVTALSSGWETKTIVQEATLEGINARVQEAKEQVANGLVSPIVYFMEVNRMDLPTLSAYVSIWRWRVKRHFKPRIFKKLSAKVLQKYADAFEITVAELKAFSGK
;
A
#
# COMPACT_ATOMS: atom_id res chain seq x y z
N MET A 1 0.63 31.19 2.72
CA MET A 1 -0.28 31.56 1.62
C MET A 1 -1.30 32.54 2.17
N LYS A 2 -1.71 33.51 1.36
CA LYS A 2 -2.91 34.27 1.69
C LYS A 2 -4.14 33.38 1.55
N GLU A 3 -5.23 33.74 2.22
CA GLU A 3 -6.50 33.02 2.08
C GLU A 3 -6.96 32.93 0.62
N SER A 4 -6.77 33.99 -0.16
CA SER A 4 -7.05 34.05 -1.60
C SER A 4 -6.12 33.20 -2.48
N GLU A 5 -5.01 32.70 -1.92
CA GLU A 5 -4.02 31.87 -2.63
C GLU A 5 -4.20 30.38 -2.32
N VAL A 6 -5.23 30.00 -1.55
CA VAL A 6 -5.54 28.61 -1.23
C VAL A 6 -5.97 27.88 -2.51
N PRO A 7 -5.25 26.84 -2.96
CA PRO A 7 -5.55 26.10 -4.18
C PRO A 7 -6.98 25.58 -4.20
N GLN A 8 -7.60 25.68 -5.36
CA GLN A 8 -8.94 25.14 -5.65
C GLN A 8 -8.89 24.21 -6.86
N ASP A 9 -7.71 23.67 -7.17
CA ASP A 9 -7.50 22.77 -8.29
C ASP A 9 -8.29 21.47 -8.08
N LYS A 10 -8.61 20.78 -9.19
CA LYS A 10 -9.24 19.45 -9.10
C LYS A 10 -8.28 18.45 -8.46
N SER A 11 -8.83 17.63 -7.56
CA SER A 11 -8.15 16.51 -6.93
C SER A 11 -9.05 15.28 -6.89
N SER A 12 -8.47 14.08 -6.75
CA SER A 12 -9.22 12.84 -6.56
C SER A 12 -10.06 12.80 -5.27
N LEU A 13 -9.84 13.74 -4.35
CA LEU A 13 -10.65 13.93 -3.13
C LEU A 13 -11.94 14.70 -3.41
N GLN A 14 -11.91 15.65 -4.36
CA GLN A 14 -13.07 16.39 -4.83
C GLN A 14 -14.14 15.47 -5.43
N ASP A 15 -13.72 14.42 -6.15
CA ASP A 15 -14.64 13.40 -6.70
C ASP A 15 -15.42 12.63 -5.61
N ASN A 16 -14.95 12.68 -4.36
CA ASN A 16 -15.60 12.08 -3.19
C ASN A 16 -16.19 13.14 -2.23
N ASP A 17 -16.33 14.40 -2.67
CA ASP A 17 -16.83 15.54 -1.88
C ASP A 17 -16.01 15.82 -0.60
N ILE A 18 -14.70 15.55 -0.64
CA ILE A 18 -13.77 15.78 0.47
C ILE A 18 -12.89 16.99 0.15
N GLN A 19 -12.89 17.99 1.04
CA GLN A 19 -12.02 19.18 0.97
C GLN A 19 -10.95 19.14 2.06
N GLU A 20 -9.75 19.63 1.74
CA GLU A 20 -8.61 19.68 2.66
C GLU A 20 -8.62 20.96 3.50
N LEU A 21 -8.56 20.84 4.82
CA LEU A 21 -8.43 21.98 5.72
C LEU A 21 -7.00 22.55 5.64
N CYS A 22 -6.87 23.81 5.26
CA CYS A 22 -5.61 24.54 5.14
C CYS A 22 -5.59 25.76 6.06
N TYR A 23 -4.41 26.12 6.58
CA TYR A 23 -4.23 27.36 7.34
C TYR A 23 -3.61 28.42 6.43
N ALA A 24 -4.27 29.57 6.32
CA ALA A 24 -3.86 30.68 5.48
C ALA A 24 -3.87 32.00 6.26
N VAL A 25 -3.32 33.06 5.69
CA VAL A 25 -3.27 34.39 6.33
C VAL A 25 -4.26 35.32 5.63
N ASN A 26 -5.15 35.96 6.40
CA ASN A 26 -6.09 36.94 5.86
C ASN A 26 -5.41 38.30 5.58
N ASP A 27 -6.13 39.26 5.01
CA ASP A 27 -5.58 40.57 4.68
C ASP A 27 -5.17 41.41 5.92
N GLN A 28 -5.64 41.01 7.10
CA GLN A 28 -5.33 41.60 8.40
C GLN A 28 -4.06 40.97 9.04
N GLY A 29 -3.48 39.94 8.41
CA GLY A 29 -2.29 39.26 8.91
C GLY A 29 -2.57 38.16 9.94
N GLU A 30 -3.84 37.78 10.14
CA GLU A 30 -4.24 36.74 11.08
C GLU A 30 -4.34 35.37 10.39
N TYR A 31 -4.04 34.31 11.13
CA TYR A 31 -4.20 32.94 10.63
C TYR A 31 -5.67 32.51 10.66
N VAL A 32 -6.19 32.08 9.52
CA VAL A 32 -7.55 31.58 9.32
C VAL A 32 -7.52 30.19 8.70
N THR A 33 -8.59 29.42 8.88
CA THR A 33 -8.78 28.13 8.20
C THR A 33 -9.53 28.33 6.90
N ALA A 34 -9.05 27.73 5.83
CA ALA A 34 -9.68 27.73 4.51
C ALA A 34 -9.77 26.30 3.97
N LEU A 35 -10.82 26.01 3.20
CA LEU A 35 -10.99 24.71 2.54
C LEU A 35 -10.35 24.78 1.16
N SER A 36 -9.37 23.90 0.94
CA SER A 36 -8.74 23.67 -0.36
C SER A 36 -9.49 22.54 -1.04
N SER A 37 -9.95 22.78 -2.26
CA SER A 37 -10.55 21.73 -3.08
C SER A 37 -9.49 20.83 -3.74
N GLY A 38 -8.21 21.21 -3.65
CA GLY A 38 -7.10 20.43 -4.14
C GLY A 38 -5.96 21.29 -4.65
N TRP A 39 -4.78 20.69 -4.73
CA TRP A 39 -3.61 21.26 -5.39
C TRP A 39 -3.14 20.26 -6.45
N GLU A 40 -3.11 20.68 -7.71
CA GLU A 40 -2.85 19.80 -8.85
C GLU A 40 -1.50 19.07 -8.70
N THR A 41 -0.43 19.79 -8.34
CA THR A 41 0.90 19.19 -8.16
C THR A 41 0.92 18.11 -7.08
N LYS A 42 0.20 18.33 -5.97
CA LYS A 42 0.08 17.35 -4.88
C LYS A 42 -0.71 16.12 -5.36
N THR A 43 -1.78 16.35 -6.13
CA THR A 43 -2.63 15.31 -6.69
C THR A 43 -1.84 14.41 -7.64
N ILE A 44 -1.07 14.99 -8.58
CA ILE A 44 -0.25 14.23 -9.53
C ILE A 44 0.76 13.34 -8.81
N VAL A 45 1.45 13.87 -7.79
CA VAL A 45 2.42 13.08 -7.01
C VAL A 45 1.73 11.94 -6.26
N GLN A 46 0.55 12.19 -5.70
CA GLN A 46 -0.25 11.19 -5.00
C GLN A 46 -0.73 10.09 -5.95
N GLU A 47 -1.27 10.46 -7.11
CA GLU A 47 -1.72 9.51 -8.14
C GLU A 47 -0.56 8.65 -8.65
N ALA A 48 0.57 9.26 -9.00
CA ALA A 48 1.77 8.53 -9.42
C ALA A 48 2.26 7.55 -8.33
N THR A 49 2.12 7.91 -7.06
CA THR A 49 2.45 7.01 -5.94
C THR A 49 1.50 5.82 -5.87
N LEU A 50 0.18 6.05 -6.02
CA LEU A 50 -0.81 4.97 -6.06
C LEU A 50 -0.60 4.05 -7.27
N GLU A 51 -0.31 4.61 -8.45
CA GLU A 51 0.02 3.86 -9.65
C GLU A 51 1.24 2.98 -9.45
N GLY A 52 2.31 3.51 -8.81
CA GLY A 52 3.50 2.73 -8.48
C GLY A 52 3.22 1.54 -7.56
N ILE A 53 2.34 1.71 -6.57
CA ILE A 53 1.90 0.61 -5.68
C ILE A 53 1.11 -0.42 -6.49
N ASN A 54 0.17 0.02 -7.33
CA ASN A 54 -0.63 -0.87 -8.16
C ASN A 54 0.23 -1.68 -9.14
N ALA A 55 1.22 -1.05 -9.76
CA ALA A 55 2.16 -1.71 -10.66
C ALA A 55 2.92 -2.85 -9.96
N ARG A 56 3.42 -2.62 -8.74
CA ARG A 56 4.09 -3.66 -7.94
C ARG A 56 3.17 -4.81 -7.57
N VAL A 57 1.91 -4.52 -7.22
CA VAL A 57 0.90 -5.54 -6.93
C VAL A 57 0.63 -6.41 -8.16
N GLN A 58 0.48 -5.80 -9.34
CA GLN A 58 0.27 -6.54 -10.58
C GLN A 58 1.50 -7.36 -10.96
N GLU A 59 2.70 -6.79 -10.86
CA GLU A 59 3.94 -7.51 -11.10
C GLU A 59 4.06 -8.74 -10.18
N ALA A 60 3.80 -8.57 -8.88
CA ALA A 60 3.81 -9.68 -7.93
C ALA A 60 2.76 -10.74 -8.28
N LYS A 61 1.57 -10.33 -8.70
CA LYS A 61 0.50 -11.24 -9.16
C LYS A 61 0.96 -12.07 -10.37
N GLU A 62 1.55 -11.44 -11.37
CA GLU A 62 2.09 -12.10 -12.56
C GLU A 62 3.26 -13.03 -12.21
N GLN A 63 4.18 -12.61 -11.35
CA GLN A 63 5.28 -13.45 -10.89
C GLN A 63 4.77 -14.70 -10.14
N VAL A 64 3.69 -14.59 -9.37
CA VAL A 64 3.04 -15.76 -8.75
C VAL A 64 2.39 -16.65 -9.82
N ALA A 65 1.67 -16.07 -10.79
CA ALA A 65 1.05 -16.81 -11.90
C ALA A 65 2.06 -17.59 -12.74
N ASN A 66 3.26 -17.03 -12.91
CA ASN A 66 4.38 -17.65 -13.61
C ASN A 66 5.23 -18.57 -12.71
N GLY A 67 4.88 -18.70 -11.43
CA GLY A 67 5.59 -19.57 -10.48
C GLY A 67 7.03 -19.12 -10.17
N LEU A 68 7.32 -17.82 -10.31
CA LEU A 68 8.62 -17.22 -9.99
C LEU A 68 8.75 -16.95 -8.49
N VAL A 69 7.67 -16.48 -7.87
CA VAL A 69 7.58 -16.18 -6.43
C VAL A 69 6.37 -16.85 -5.78
N SER A 70 6.39 -16.98 -4.46
CA SER A 70 5.28 -17.53 -3.68
C SER A 70 4.19 -16.49 -3.44
N PRO A 71 2.96 -16.91 -3.10
CA PRO A 71 1.85 -16.01 -2.78
C PRO A 71 2.16 -14.96 -1.72
N ILE A 72 3.13 -15.21 -0.83
CA ILE A 72 3.55 -14.27 0.21
C ILE A 72 3.97 -12.92 -0.40
N VAL A 73 4.62 -12.91 -1.56
CA VAL A 73 5.07 -11.65 -2.18
C VAL A 73 3.88 -10.81 -2.62
N TYR A 74 2.89 -11.41 -3.26
CA TYR A 74 1.66 -10.71 -3.65
C TYR A 74 0.93 -10.11 -2.45
N PHE A 75 0.68 -10.91 -1.41
CA PHE A 75 -0.01 -10.41 -0.22
C PHE A 75 0.81 -9.38 0.56
N MET A 76 2.14 -9.45 0.51
CA MET A 76 3.00 -8.40 1.05
C MET A 76 2.78 -7.06 0.32
N GLU A 77 2.75 -7.06 -1.01
CA GLU A 77 2.51 -5.85 -1.82
C GLU A 77 1.10 -5.29 -1.63
N VAL A 78 0.06 -6.15 -1.63
CA VAL A 78 -1.34 -5.73 -1.41
C VAL A 78 -1.53 -5.08 -0.04
N ASN A 79 -0.87 -5.63 0.99
CA ASN A 79 -0.87 -5.06 2.34
C ASN A 79 0.14 -3.91 2.51
N ARG A 80 0.77 -3.44 1.43
CA ARG A 80 1.75 -2.34 1.41
C ARG A 80 2.90 -2.53 2.40
N MET A 81 3.28 -3.77 2.64
CA MET A 81 4.38 -4.14 3.53
C MET A 81 5.69 -4.23 2.75
N ASP A 82 6.80 -3.92 3.42
CA ASP A 82 8.14 -4.28 2.95
C ASP A 82 8.68 -5.49 3.74
N LEU A 83 9.83 -6.02 3.31
CA LEU A 83 10.44 -7.20 3.96
C LEU A 83 10.72 -6.98 5.47
N PRO A 84 11.26 -5.83 5.92
CA PRO A 84 11.37 -5.51 7.34
C PRO A 84 10.04 -5.53 8.09
N THR A 85 9.00 -4.91 7.54
CA THR A 85 7.66 -4.84 8.16
C THR A 85 7.07 -6.23 8.28
N LEU A 86 7.02 -7.00 7.18
CA LEU A 86 6.49 -8.36 7.19
C LEU A 86 7.25 -9.24 8.20
N SER A 87 8.58 -9.14 8.25
CA SER A 87 9.44 -9.87 9.18
C SER A 87 9.10 -9.60 10.64
N ALA A 88 8.77 -8.36 10.99
CA ALA A 88 8.33 -7.99 12.33
C ALA A 88 6.96 -8.60 12.66
N TYR A 89 5.96 -8.45 11.78
CA TYR A 89 4.61 -8.99 11.96
C TYR A 89 4.61 -10.51 12.18
N VAL A 90 5.34 -11.26 11.35
CA VAL A 90 5.37 -12.73 11.48
C VAL A 90 6.37 -13.23 12.52
N SER A 91 7.19 -12.34 13.11
CA SER A 91 8.28 -12.68 14.02
C SER A 91 9.23 -13.75 13.43
N ILE A 92 9.71 -13.52 12.21
CA ILE A 92 10.64 -14.40 11.49
C ILE A 92 11.77 -13.54 10.92
N TRP A 93 13.03 -13.95 11.08
CA TRP A 93 14.20 -13.26 10.53
C TRP A 93 14.05 -12.96 9.03
N ARG A 94 14.45 -11.74 8.62
CA ARG A 94 14.32 -11.23 7.24
C ARG A 94 14.84 -12.21 6.18
N TRP A 95 16.01 -12.82 6.38
CA TRP A 95 16.57 -13.78 5.43
C TRP A 95 15.69 -15.03 5.25
N ARG A 96 15.00 -15.46 6.31
CA ARG A 96 14.10 -16.61 6.30
C ARG A 96 12.77 -16.25 5.63
N VAL A 97 12.24 -15.06 5.86
CA VAL A 97 11.08 -14.54 5.10
C VAL A 97 11.43 -14.46 3.61
N LYS A 98 12.58 -13.90 3.24
CA LYS A 98 13.06 -13.87 1.85
C LYS A 98 13.22 -15.27 1.25
N ARG A 99 13.61 -16.27 2.05
CA ARG A 99 13.64 -17.67 1.62
C ARG A 99 12.23 -18.22 1.34
N HIS A 100 11.22 -17.82 2.12
CA HIS A 100 9.83 -18.24 1.94
C HIS A 100 9.16 -17.63 0.69
N PHE A 101 9.74 -16.59 0.09
CA PHE A 101 9.31 -16.06 -1.21
C PHE A 101 9.53 -17.05 -2.36
N LYS A 102 10.35 -18.09 -2.17
CA LYS A 102 10.56 -19.12 -3.19
C LYS A 102 9.40 -20.13 -3.18
N PRO A 103 8.72 -20.40 -4.31
CA PRO A 103 7.56 -21.32 -4.36
C PRO A 103 7.87 -22.72 -3.81
N ARG A 104 9.06 -23.27 -4.13
CA ARG A 104 9.48 -24.60 -3.67
C ARG A 104 9.65 -24.68 -2.15
N ILE A 105 9.97 -23.57 -1.49
CA ILE A 105 10.09 -23.49 -0.04
C ILE A 105 8.71 -23.27 0.58
N PHE A 106 7.91 -22.36 0.01
CA PHE A 106 6.55 -22.08 0.46
C PHE A 106 5.69 -23.35 0.56
N LYS A 107 5.74 -24.22 -0.46
CA LYS A 107 5.02 -25.51 -0.48
C LYS A 107 5.39 -26.45 0.67
N LYS A 108 6.53 -26.25 1.33
CA LYS A 108 7.03 -27.07 2.44
C LYS A 108 6.85 -26.42 3.81
N LEU A 109 6.22 -25.24 3.89
CA LEU A 109 6.01 -24.56 5.15
C LEU A 109 5.01 -25.32 6.01
N SER A 110 5.30 -25.38 7.32
CA SER A 110 4.38 -25.97 8.28
C SER A 110 3.14 -25.11 8.46
N ALA A 111 2.03 -25.71 8.91
CA ALA A 111 0.79 -25.01 9.20
C ALA A 111 1.01 -23.81 10.15
N LYS A 112 1.86 -23.97 11.17
CA LYS A 112 2.19 -22.89 12.12
C LYS A 112 2.87 -21.69 11.45
N VAL A 113 3.73 -21.91 10.46
CA VAL A 113 4.39 -20.81 9.73
C VAL A 113 3.42 -20.15 8.76
N LEU A 114 2.59 -20.94 8.08
CA LEU A 114 1.57 -20.42 7.18
C LEU A 114 0.53 -19.57 7.92
N GLN A 115 0.13 -19.99 9.13
CA GLN A 115 -0.80 -19.25 9.97
C GLN A 115 -0.27 -17.86 10.28
N LYS A 116 1.01 -17.74 10.67
CA LYS A 116 1.64 -16.43 10.92
C LYS A 116 1.51 -15.45 9.73
N TYR A 117 1.67 -15.95 8.51
CA TYR A 117 1.49 -15.12 7.31
C TYR A 117 0.01 -14.79 7.07
N ALA A 118 -0.87 -15.78 7.20
CA ALA A 118 -2.30 -15.60 7.03
C ALA A 118 -2.85 -14.55 8.02
N ASP A 119 -2.46 -14.62 9.30
CA ASP A 119 -2.81 -13.65 10.34
C ASP A 119 -2.29 -12.25 9.98
N ALA A 120 -1.03 -12.13 9.54
CA ALA A 120 -0.43 -10.85 9.17
C ALA A 120 -1.07 -10.20 7.93
N PHE A 121 -1.72 -11.00 7.08
CA PHE A 121 -2.42 -10.55 5.88
C PHE A 121 -3.93 -10.48 6.05
N GLU A 122 -4.45 -10.81 7.24
CA GLU A 122 -5.88 -10.86 7.54
C GLU A 122 -6.70 -11.76 6.59
N ILE A 123 -6.11 -12.89 6.20
CA ILE A 123 -6.73 -13.92 5.36
C ILE A 123 -6.63 -15.31 6.02
N THR A 124 -7.29 -16.29 5.43
CA THR A 124 -7.15 -17.69 5.82
C THR A 124 -5.91 -18.34 5.18
N VAL A 125 -5.40 -19.39 5.83
CA VAL A 125 -4.34 -20.23 5.24
C VAL A 125 -4.79 -20.89 3.93
N ALA A 126 -6.11 -21.13 3.77
CA ALA A 126 -6.67 -21.68 2.55
C ALA A 126 -6.54 -20.69 1.39
N GLU A 127 -6.92 -19.42 1.60
CA GLU A 127 -6.76 -18.35 0.60
C GLU A 127 -5.30 -18.14 0.24
N LEU A 128 -4.40 -18.08 1.24
CA LEU A 128 -2.96 -17.93 1.00
C LEU A 128 -2.38 -19.06 0.14
N LYS A 129 -2.89 -20.29 0.28
CA LYS A 129 -2.44 -21.45 -0.51
C LYS A 129 -3.11 -21.56 -1.87
N ALA A 130 -4.38 -21.16 -1.96
CA ALA A 130 -5.18 -21.22 -3.18
C ALA A 130 -4.78 -20.13 -4.17
N PHE A 131 -4.21 -19.02 -3.69
CA PHE A 131 -3.76 -17.94 -4.54
C PHE A 131 -2.67 -18.43 -5.50
N SER A 132 -2.98 -18.36 -6.80
CA SER A 132 -2.10 -18.80 -7.87
C SER A 132 -1.75 -17.69 -8.85
N GLY A 133 -2.12 -16.44 -8.55
CA GLY A 133 -1.95 -15.29 -9.45
C GLY A 133 -2.90 -15.29 -10.66
N LYS A 134 -3.74 -16.31 -10.80
CA LYS A 134 -4.79 -16.45 -11.84
C LYS A 134 -6.16 -16.22 -11.25
#